data_AF-A0A166HZH9-F1
#
_entry.id   AF-A0A166HZH9-F1
#
_cell.length_a   1.000
_cell.length_b   1.000
_cell.length_c   1.000
_cell.angle_alpha   90.00
_cell.angle_beta   90.00
_cell.angle_gamma   90.00
#
_symmetry.space_group_name_H-M   'P 1'
#
loop_
_entity.id
_entity.type
_entity.pdbx_description
1 polymer ?
#
loop_
_entity_poly.entity_id
_entity_poly.type
_entity_poly.pdbx_seq_one_letter_code
_entity_poly.pdbx_strand_id
1 'polypeptide(L)'
;MSMKKGEWQWFADKEIMAMALQYLADPANHPTDRGNDVFPLADSAFRHHWLCMSIMTVHALLQDSRVRDSAAFAVRNLASVSGESQSLGEDAAALKSSSMLDMLVKKAWHAGRLLRERLDTADPPKELFTRILEEHDENISELEYCWNIIGWAKPVDDSLRSVIEVVSEVTEHMLPFFPGATISTSDPSTHSNDTYGLQDAMMPHFLLPVRMTSRLAGTAWRLRDIQAATWDACSSKPDRLIDLSPAEFFVDDVRRRMSALAAGREGKAQPFREQLWRLHDLAVKHGGTLYVLDLLFNAMRSGSAMPTHPDAPVHEELYAKTFRAVISNWRKRCDSLAFQAGLVAILRDVLWSDTLGTVPPLPRLPLYIIEEMLQLITNVFSTTKHPHAHLVREAIDAVTQFSSIAGIPKPTMILVQELLVRLRPPMLVGRRIIEE
;
A
#
# COMPACT_ATOMS: atom_id res chain seq x y z
N MET A 1 17.60 29.98 26.66
CA MET A 1 16.84 29.42 25.53
C MET A 1 16.23 28.11 26.01
N SER A 2 14.91 28.08 26.27
CA SER A 2 14.23 26.92 26.87
C SER A 2 14.02 25.83 25.82
N MET A 3 14.73 24.72 25.98
CA MET A 3 14.76 23.57 25.06
C MET A 3 13.46 22.76 25.15
N LYS A 4 12.85 22.43 24.01
CA LYS A 4 11.68 21.53 23.97
C LYS A 4 12.14 20.07 23.88
N LYS A 5 11.66 19.24 24.81
CA LYS A 5 11.81 17.77 24.80
C LYS A 5 11.15 17.18 23.54
N GLY A 6 11.89 16.41 22.75
CA GLY A 6 11.33 15.52 21.71
C GLY A 6 11.95 15.60 20.32
N GLU A 7 12.82 16.57 20.03
CA GLU A 7 13.49 16.68 18.73
C GLU A 7 14.82 15.91 18.76
N TRP A 8 14.92 14.85 17.94
CA TRP A 8 16.18 14.15 17.70
C TRP A 8 17.13 15.07 16.94
N GLN A 9 18.15 15.60 17.62
CA GLN A 9 19.12 16.57 17.10
C GLN A 9 20.14 16.01 16.07
N TRP A 10 19.97 14.78 15.58
CA TRP A 10 20.91 14.17 14.61
C TRP A 10 20.67 14.60 13.15
N PHE A 11 19.57 15.29 12.85
CA PHE A 11 19.22 15.74 11.50
C PHE A 11 19.69 17.17 11.20
N ALA A 12 20.99 17.46 11.36
CA ALA A 12 21.50 18.77 10.93
C ALA A 12 21.35 18.97 9.41
N ASP A 13 21.34 17.87 8.64
CA ASP A 13 21.06 17.82 7.22
C ASP A 13 20.40 16.45 6.89
N LYS A 14 19.12 16.48 6.45
CA LYS A 14 18.32 15.28 6.22
C LYS A 14 18.68 14.61 4.89
N GLU A 15 19.17 15.37 3.93
CA GLU A 15 19.68 14.93 2.64
C GLU A 15 21.00 14.16 2.83
N ILE A 16 21.92 14.68 3.66
CA ILE A 16 23.16 13.96 4.03
C ILE A 16 22.84 12.64 4.73
N MET A 17 21.85 12.64 5.63
CA MET A 17 21.42 11.41 6.30
C MET A 17 20.88 10.38 5.30
N ALA A 18 20.06 10.79 4.33
CA ALA A 18 19.54 9.89 3.30
C ALA A 18 20.66 9.31 2.43
N MET A 19 21.60 10.14 1.97
CA MET A 19 22.77 9.66 1.21
C MET A 19 23.61 8.66 2.01
N ALA A 20 23.84 8.92 3.31
CA ALA A 20 24.58 8.01 4.17
C ALA A 20 23.85 6.67 4.35
N LEU A 21 22.54 6.71 4.58
CA LEU A 21 21.71 5.51 4.72
C LEU A 21 21.63 4.71 3.42
N GLN A 22 21.54 5.39 2.28
CA GLN A 22 21.61 4.77 0.95
C GLN A 22 22.96 4.08 0.74
N TYR A 23 24.07 4.77 1.02
CA TYR A 23 25.42 4.20 0.91
C TYR A 23 25.58 2.93 1.75
N LEU A 24 25.03 2.92 2.96
CA LEU A 24 25.07 1.77 3.86
C LEU A 24 24.22 0.59 3.37
N ALA A 25 23.16 0.86 2.60
CA ALA A 25 22.23 -0.16 2.12
C ALA A 25 22.61 -0.76 0.78
N ASP A 26 23.27 0.01 -0.09
CA ASP A 26 23.59 -0.41 -1.45
C ASP A 26 24.76 -1.40 -1.48
N PRO A 27 24.53 -2.66 -1.91
CA PRO A 27 25.57 -3.66 -2.01
C PRO A 27 26.74 -3.25 -2.92
N ALA A 28 26.51 -2.39 -3.91
CA ALA A 28 27.55 -1.93 -4.83
C ALA A 28 28.64 -1.08 -4.14
N ASN A 29 28.33 -0.50 -2.97
CA ASN A 29 29.25 0.31 -2.19
C ASN A 29 30.13 -0.51 -1.23
N HIS A 30 29.94 -1.84 -1.15
CA HIS A 30 30.68 -2.71 -0.25
C HIS A 30 31.50 -3.75 -1.04
N PRO A 31 32.74 -4.07 -0.62
CA PRO A 31 33.59 -5.01 -1.36
C PRO A 31 32.99 -6.43 -1.36
N THR A 32 32.65 -6.94 -2.56
CA THR A 32 32.09 -8.30 -2.77
C THR A 32 33.03 -9.43 -2.32
N ASP A 33 34.32 -9.15 -2.27
CA ASP A 33 35.39 -10.14 -2.09
C ASP A 33 35.51 -10.62 -0.64
N ARG A 34 34.79 -9.99 0.30
CA ARG A 34 34.83 -10.31 1.74
C ARG A 34 33.64 -11.14 2.24
N GLY A 35 32.75 -11.59 1.33
CA GLY A 35 31.58 -12.38 1.67
C GLY A 35 30.38 -11.56 2.17
N ASN A 36 29.21 -12.20 2.27
CA ASN A 36 27.93 -11.54 2.61
C ASN A 36 27.86 -10.99 4.05
N ASP A 37 28.78 -11.38 4.92
CA ASP A 37 28.81 -10.95 6.33
C ASP A 37 29.35 -9.52 6.51
N VAL A 38 29.87 -8.89 5.45
CA VAL A 38 30.41 -7.51 5.48
C VAL A 38 29.37 -6.46 5.13
N PHE A 39 28.20 -6.86 4.62
CA PHE A 39 27.11 -5.92 4.36
C PHE A 39 26.53 -5.42 5.69
N PRO A 40 26.46 -4.09 5.95
CA PRO A 40 25.92 -3.57 7.20
C PRO A 40 24.52 -4.09 7.53
N LEU A 41 23.69 -4.29 6.49
CA LEU A 41 22.32 -4.81 6.63
C LEU A 41 22.24 -6.33 6.85
N ALA A 42 23.35 -7.06 6.80
CA ALA A 42 23.41 -8.48 7.19
C ALA A 42 23.28 -8.64 8.71
N ASP A 43 23.78 -7.68 9.50
CA ASP A 43 23.57 -7.60 10.95
C ASP A 43 22.10 -7.25 11.27
N SER A 44 21.42 -8.15 11.99
CA SER A 44 20.02 -7.98 12.35
C SER A 44 19.77 -6.78 13.26
N ALA A 45 20.66 -6.51 14.22
CA ALA A 45 20.52 -5.39 15.14
C ALA A 45 20.73 -4.06 14.41
N PHE A 46 21.71 -3.99 13.50
CA PHE A 46 21.94 -2.80 12.67
C PHE A 46 20.78 -2.55 11.72
N ARG A 47 20.23 -3.59 11.09
CA ARG A 47 19.10 -3.49 10.15
C ARG A 47 17.88 -2.80 10.76
N HIS A 48 17.53 -3.12 12.01
CA HIS A 48 16.42 -2.48 12.71
C HIS A 48 16.65 -0.97 12.92
N HIS A 49 17.88 -0.59 13.30
CA HIS A 49 18.26 0.81 13.46
C HIS A 49 18.26 1.56 12.12
N TRP A 50 18.87 0.97 11.10
CA TRP A 50 18.87 1.51 9.75
C TRP A 50 17.43 1.75 9.28
N LEU A 51 16.55 0.74 9.36
CA LEU A 51 15.16 0.86 8.92
C LEU A 51 14.42 2.00 9.62
N CYS A 52 14.55 2.09 10.95
CA CYS A 52 13.89 3.13 11.74
C CYS A 52 14.43 4.54 11.41
N MET A 53 15.75 4.68 11.26
CA MET A 53 16.39 5.94 10.84
C MET A 53 15.95 6.32 9.42
N SER A 54 15.91 5.37 8.49
CA SER A 54 15.46 5.59 7.11
C SER A 54 14.00 6.02 7.07
N ILE A 55 13.11 5.37 7.84
CA ILE A 55 11.69 5.77 7.95
C ILE A 55 11.55 7.22 8.45
N MET A 56 12.30 7.59 9.50
CA MET A 56 12.28 8.96 10.02
C MET A 56 12.84 9.97 9.01
N THR A 57 13.91 9.60 8.31
CA THR A 57 14.56 10.43 7.30
C THR A 57 13.63 10.69 6.11
N VAL A 58 12.98 9.64 5.58
CA VAL A 58 11.96 9.76 4.53
C VAL A 58 10.83 10.69 4.98
N HIS A 59 10.32 10.52 6.20
CA HIS A 59 9.24 11.38 6.70
C HIS A 59 9.63 12.87 6.74
N ALA A 60 10.87 13.19 7.09
CA ALA A 60 11.39 14.54 7.08
C ALA A 60 11.61 15.10 5.66
N LEU A 61 12.04 14.25 4.72
CA LEU A 61 12.27 14.62 3.31
C LEU A 61 10.97 14.86 2.55
N LEU A 62 9.91 14.09 2.84
CA LEU A 62 8.58 14.27 2.26
C LEU A 62 7.93 15.63 2.57
N GLN A 63 8.52 16.43 3.46
CA GLN A 63 8.09 17.82 3.70
C GLN A 63 8.58 18.81 2.62
N ASP A 64 9.29 18.36 1.58
CA ASP A 64 9.64 19.16 0.40
C ASP A 64 8.35 19.68 -0.29
N SER A 65 8.37 20.92 -0.80
CA SER A 65 7.25 21.50 -1.54
C SER A 65 6.95 20.75 -2.83
N ARG A 66 7.97 20.23 -3.52
CA ARG A 66 7.81 19.49 -4.78
C ARG A 66 6.91 18.27 -4.59
N VAL A 67 7.06 17.55 -3.46
CA VAL A 67 6.19 16.41 -3.11
C VAL A 67 4.74 16.86 -2.96
N ARG A 68 4.50 17.96 -2.22
CA ARG A 68 3.15 18.49 -2.02
C ARG A 68 2.51 18.93 -3.33
N ASP A 69 3.27 19.64 -4.16
CA ASP A 69 2.78 20.19 -5.42
C ASP A 69 2.46 19.06 -6.41
N SER A 70 3.33 18.05 -6.49
CA SER A 70 3.10 16.86 -7.32
C SER A 70 1.90 16.04 -6.84
N ALA A 71 1.75 15.84 -5.54
CA ALA A 71 0.60 15.12 -4.97
C ALA A 71 -0.71 15.88 -5.20
N ALA A 72 -0.72 17.20 -5.00
CA ALA A 72 -1.87 18.05 -5.29
C ALA A 72 -2.21 18.07 -6.79
N PHE A 73 -1.21 17.98 -7.67
CA PHE A 73 -1.44 17.84 -9.10
C PHE A 73 -2.06 16.47 -9.46
N ALA A 74 -1.63 15.38 -8.83
CA ALA A 74 -2.24 14.07 -9.02
C ALA A 74 -3.71 14.01 -8.55
N VAL A 75 -4.03 14.63 -7.40
CA VAL A 75 -5.43 14.78 -6.93
C VAL A 75 -6.28 15.54 -7.94
N ARG A 76 -5.78 16.66 -8.47
CA ARG A 76 -6.47 17.45 -9.50
C ARG A 76 -6.72 16.66 -10.77
N ASN A 77 -5.75 15.87 -11.24
CA ASN A 77 -5.94 15.03 -12.42
C ASN A 77 -6.97 13.92 -12.17
N LEU A 78 -6.97 13.31 -10.98
CA LEU A 78 -8.03 12.38 -10.58
C LEU A 78 -9.41 13.04 -10.59
N ALA A 79 -9.52 14.31 -10.19
CA ALA A 79 -10.78 15.04 -10.26
C ALA A 79 -11.19 15.34 -11.71
N SER A 80 -10.26 15.81 -12.55
CA SER A 80 -10.57 16.30 -13.90
C SER A 80 -11.02 15.21 -14.87
N VAL A 81 -10.48 14.00 -14.74
CA VAL A 81 -10.80 12.88 -15.64
C VAL A 81 -12.26 12.39 -15.53
N SER A 82 -12.96 12.71 -14.44
CA SER A 82 -14.40 12.44 -14.32
C SER A 82 -15.26 13.34 -15.21
N GLY A 83 -14.73 14.49 -15.67
CA GLY A 83 -15.50 15.54 -16.34
C GLY A 83 -16.50 16.27 -15.43
N GLU A 84 -16.59 15.94 -14.14
CA GLU A 84 -17.60 16.43 -13.19
C GLU A 84 -17.03 17.32 -12.08
N SER A 85 -15.77 17.74 -12.20
CA SER A 85 -15.11 18.54 -11.15
C SER A 85 -15.81 19.88 -10.87
N GLN A 86 -16.43 20.49 -11.88
CA GLN A 86 -17.18 21.74 -11.73
C GLN A 86 -18.51 21.55 -11.00
N SER A 87 -19.13 20.35 -11.07
CA SER A 87 -20.43 20.08 -10.45
C SER A 87 -20.32 19.45 -9.06
N LEU A 88 -19.30 18.62 -8.81
CA LEU A 88 -19.11 17.89 -7.54
C LEU A 88 -18.08 18.53 -6.60
N GLY A 89 -17.25 19.45 -7.09
CA GLY A 89 -16.05 19.89 -6.38
C GLY A 89 -14.89 18.89 -6.54
N GLU A 90 -13.66 19.37 -6.37
CA GLU A 90 -12.44 18.60 -6.68
C GLU A 90 -12.35 17.28 -5.90
N ASP A 91 -12.49 17.32 -4.57
CA ASP A 91 -12.34 16.14 -3.71
C ASP A 91 -13.39 15.05 -4.01
N ALA A 92 -14.64 15.45 -4.24
CA ALA A 92 -15.72 14.50 -4.52
C ALA A 92 -15.56 13.88 -5.93
N ALA A 93 -15.13 14.68 -6.91
CA ALA A 93 -14.82 14.19 -8.25
C ALA A 93 -13.62 13.22 -8.24
N ALA A 94 -12.54 13.55 -7.52
CA ALA A 94 -11.39 12.67 -7.34
C ALA A 94 -11.78 11.34 -6.67
N LEU A 95 -12.65 11.39 -5.66
CA LEU A 95 -13.19 10.21 -4.99
C LEU A 95 -14.04 9.35 -5.93
N LYS A 96 -14.87 9.97 -6.78
CA LYS A 96 -15.66 9.27 -7.80
C LYS A 96 -14.77 8.55 -8.81
N SER A 97 -13.78 9.24 -9.37
CA SER A 97 -12.79 8.65 -10.29
C SER A 97 -12.05 7.49 -9.64
N SER A 98 -11.58 7.68 -8.40
CA SER A 98 -10.87 6.63 -7.65
C SER A 98 -11.75 5.40 -7.43
N SER A 99 -13.05 5.59 -7.16
CA SER A 99 -14.02 4.50 -7.02
C SER A 99 -14.26 3.75 -8.33
N MET A 100 -14.25 4.45 -9.47
CA MET A 100 -14.35 3.85 -10.80
C MET A 100 -13.09 3.05 -11.16
N LEU A 101 -11.89 3.58 -10.85
CA LEU A 101 -10.63 2.85 -10.99
C LEU A 101 -10.61 1.60 -10.10
N ASP A 102 -11.09 1.72 -8.86
CA ASP A 102 -11.24 0.61 -7.92
C ASP A 102 -12.14 -0.51 -8.43
N MET A 103 -13.11 -0.20 -9.28
CA MET A 103 -13.97 -1.18 -9.93
C MET A 103 -13.26 -1.85 -11.11
N LEU A 104 -12.79 -1.04 -12.07
CA LEU A 104 -12.23 -1.52 -13.33
C LEU A 104 -10.93 -2.30 -13.14
N VAL A 105 -9.97 -1.74 -12.38
CA VAL A 105 -8.67 -2.39 -12.20
C VAL A 105 -8.79 -3.65 -11.35
N LYS A 106 -9.70 -3.69 -10.36
CA LYS A 106 -9.97 -4.93 -9.62
C LYS A 106 -10.62 -6.00 -10.48
N LYS A 107 -11.54 -5.61 -11.37
CA LYS A 107 -12.17 -6.54 -12.32
C LYS A 107 -11.12 -7.17 -13.23
N ALA A 108 -10.24 -6.35 -13.80
CA ALA A 108 -9.09 -6.82 -14.57
C ALA A 108 -8.14 -7.71 -13.73
N TRP A 109 -7.77 -7.29 -12.52
CA TRP A 109 -6.88 -8.04 -11.65
C TRP A 109 -7.47 -9.40 -11.25
N HIS A 110 -8.78 -9.47 -10.98
CA HIS A 110 -9.46 -10.71 -10.63
C HIS A 110 -9.48 -11.70 -11.81
N ALA A 111 -9.83 -11.22 -13.02
CA ALA A 111 -9.77 -12.03 -14.24
C ALA A 111 -8.34 -12.53 -14.51
N GLY A 112 -7.34 -11.64 -14.38
CA GLY A 112 -5.94 -12.00 -14.53
C GLY A 112 -5.45 -13.01 -13.48
N ARG A 113 -5.93 -12.93 -12.24
CA ARG A 113 -5.63 -13.91 -11.19
C ARG A 113 -6.19 -15.29 -11.52
N LEU A 114 -7.46 -15.36 -11.92
CA LEU A 114 -8.11 -16.62 -12.31
C LEU A 114 -7.40 -17.27 -13.49
N LEU A 115 -7.00 -16.47 -14.49
CA LEU A 115 -6.18 -16.95 -15.61
C LEU A 115 -4.81 -17.44 -15.12
N ARG A 116 -4.11 -16.67 -14.29
CA ARG A 116 -2.80 -17.06 -13.77
C ARG A 116 -2.84 -18.40 -13.03
N GLU A 117 -3.84 -18.61 -12.17
CA GLU A 117 -4.02 -19.86 -11.42
C GLU A 117 -4.15 -21.09 -12.35
N ARG A 118 -4.61 -20.90 -13.59
CA ARG A 118 -4.68 -21.96 -14.61
C ARG A 118 -3.43 -22.06 -15.46
N LEU A 119 -2.75 -20.94 -15.70
CA LEU A 119 -1.51 -20.88 -16.45
C LEU A 119 -0.30 -21.41 -15.66
N ASP A 120 -0.43 -21.56 -14.34
CA ASP A 120 0.59 -22.14 -13.44
C ASP A 120 0.74 -23.66 -13.62
N THR A 121 1.16 -24.05 -14.83
CA THR A 121 1.44 -25.43 -15.22
C THR A 121 2.77 -25.48 -15.98
N ALA A 122 3.67 -26.36 -15.55
CA ALA A 122 4.93 -26.63 -16.25
C ALA A 122 4.66 -27.57 -17.44
N ASP A 123 5.27 -27.27 -18.60
CA ASP A 123 5.07 -28.00 -19.87
C ASP A 123 3.59 -28.28 -20.22
N PRO A 124 2.77 -27.24 -20.41
CA PRO A 124 1.35 -27.41 -20.66
C PRO A 124 1.11 -28.05 -22.04
N PRO A 125 0.36 -29.16 -22.11
CA PRO A 125 -0.01 -29.77 -23.39
C PRO A 125 -0.93 -28.83 -24.18
N LYS A 126 -0.92 -28.94 -25.51
CA LYS A 126 -1.76 -28.12 -26.41
C LYS A 126 -3.25 -28.17 -26.01
N GLU A 127 -3.72 -29.33 -25.57
CA GLU A 127 -5.08 -29.56 -25.11
C GLU A 127 -5.43 -28.71 -23.88
N LEU A 128 -4.47 -28.47 -22.98
CA LEU A 128 -4.67 -27.61 -21.82
C LEU A 128 -4.78 -26.14 -22.24
N PHE A 129 -3.97 -25.71 -23.21
CA PHE A 129 -4.07 -24.36 -23.76
C PHE A 129 -5.43 -24.10 -24.41
N THR A 130 -5.91 -25.01 -25.28
CA THR A 130 -7.23 -24.90 -25.90
C THR A 130 -8.33 -24.88 -24.84
N ARG A 131 -8.23 -25.73 -23.82
CA ARG A 131 -9.20 -25.75 -22.71
C ARG A 131 -9.20 -24.43 -21.92
N ILE A 132 -8.04 -23.84 -21.65
CA ILE A 132 -7.96 -22.53 -20.97
C ILE A 132 -8.65 -21.45 -21.81
N LEU A 133 -8.44 -21.42 -23.14
CA LEU A 133 -9.09 -20.46 -24.02
C LEU A 133 -10.62 -20.63 -24.03
N GLU A 134 -11.13 -21.86 -24.02
CA GLU A 134 -12.57 -22.14 -24.04
C GLU A 134 -13.22 -21.89 -22.68
N GLU A 135 -12.65 -22.42 -21.58
CA GLU A 135 -13.23 -22.32 -20.24
C GLU A 135 -13.07 -20.93 -19.61
N HIS A 136 -12.08 -20.15 -20.06
CA HIS A 136 -11.80 -18.82 -19.50
C HIS A 136 -11.92 -17.68 -20.52
N ASP A 137 -12.62 -17.86 -21.65
CA ASP A 137 -12.88 -16.81 -22.64
C ASP A 137 -13.52 -15.56 -22.03
N GLU A 138 -14.40 -15.73 -21.03
CA GLU A 138 -15.00 -14.62 -20.28
C GLU A 138 -13.93 -13.79 -19.56
N ASN A 139 -12.93 -14.42 -18.93
CA ASN A 139 -11.85 -13.72 -18.24
C ASN A 139 -10.92 -13.01 -19.22
N ILE A 140 -10.66 -13.62 -20.38
CA ILE A 140 -9.85 -13.03 -21.46
C ILE A 140 -10.56 -11.77 -22.00
N SER A 141 -11.85 -11.90 -22.32
CA SER A 141 -12.69 -10.80 -22.80
C SER A 141 -12.84 -9.69 -21.76
N GLU A 142 -12.89 -10.04 -20.47
CA GLU A 142 -12.95 -9.08 -19.37
C GLU A 142 -11.68 -8.22 -19.27
N LEU A 143 -10.51 -8.84 -19.45
CA LEU A 143 -9.22 -8.12 -19.50
C LEU A 143 -9.18 -7.13 -20.67
N GLU A 144 -9.60 -7.56 -21.86
CA GLU A 144 -9.68 -6.72 -23.06
C GLU A 144 -10.67 -5.56 -22.86
N TYR A 145 -11.85 -5.85 -22.30
CA TYR A 145 -12.88 -4.86 -22.00
C TYR A 145 -12.38 -3.79 -21.02
N CYS A 146 -11.78 -4.19 -19.89
CA CYS A 146 -11.26 -3.26 -18.90
C CYS A 146 -10.18 -2.35 -19.50
N TRP A 147 -9.28 -2.89 -20.33
CA TRP A 147 -8.28 -2.10 -21.03
C TRP A 147 -8.90 -1.07 -21.97
N ASN A 148 -9.87 -1.49 -22.80
CA ASN A 148 -10.54 -0.62 -23.77
C ASN A 148 -11.26 0.57 -23.09
N ILE A 149 -11.73 0.38 -21.86
CA ILE A 149 -12.39 1.45 -21.11
C ILE A 149 -11.41 2.34 -20.39
N ILE A 150 -10.36 1.81 -19.77
CA ILE A 150 -9.55 2.59 -18.83
C ILE A 150 -8.63 3.64 -19.49
N GLY A 151 -8.59 3.70 -20.82
CA GLY A 151 -7.73 4.64 -21.56
C GLY A 151 -7.90 6.12 -21.18
N TRP A 152 -9.07 6.52 -20.69
CA TRP A 152 -9.32 7.88 -20.19
C TRP A 152 -8.45 8.24 -18.97
N ALA A 153 -7.96 7.26 -18.22
CA ALA A 153 -7.20 7.48 -16.99
C ALA A 153 -5.71 7.72 -17.24
N LYS A 154 -5.24 7.83 -18.48
CA LYS A 154 -3.82 8.07 -18.79
C LYS A 154 -3.21 9.30 -18.08
N PRO A 155 -3.91 10.45 -17.99
CA PRO A 155 -3.41 11.60 -17.22
C PRO A 155 -3.20 11.29 -15.73
N VAL A 156 -3.97 10.34 -15.18
CA VAL A 156 -3.78 9.88 -13.79
C VAL A 156 -2.46 9.13 -13.66
N ASP A 157 -2.18 8.15 -14.53
CA ASP A 157 -0.89 7.43 -14.55
C ASP A 157 0.30 8.39 -14.65
N ASP A 158 0.24 9.37 -15.55
CA ASP A 158 1.33 10.32 -15.76
C ASP A 158 1.57 11.20 -14.52
N SER A 159 0.49 11.64 -13.86
CA SER A 159 0.61 12.42 -12.62
C SER A 159 1.12 11.60 -11.43
N LEU A 160 0.75 10.31 -11.35
CA LEU A 160 1.23 9.40 -10.31
C LEU A 160 2.70 9.04 -10.53
N ARG A 161 3.12 8.86 -11.78
CA ARG A 161 4.53 8.67 -12.13
C ARG A 161 5.37 9.87 -11.68
N SER A 162 4.89 11.09 -11.93
CA SER A 162 5.54 12.30 -11.45
C SER A 162 5.65 12.34 -9.92
N VAL A 163 4.63 11.89 -9.17
CA VAL A 163 4.72 11.76 -7.71
C VAL A 163 5.80 10.77 -7.31
N ILE A 164 5.87 9.60 -7.97
CA ILE A 164 6.89 8.57 -7.71
C ILE A 164 8.30 9.12 -7.96
N GLU A 165 8.52 9.79 -9.10
CA GLU A 165 9.79 10.39 -9.48
C GLU A 165 10.24 11.43 -8.45
N VAL A 166 9.38 12.39 -8.12
CA VAL A 166 9.69 13.43 -7.13
C VAL A 166 9.94 12.84 -5.75
N VAL A 167 9.12 11.89 -5.31
CA VAL A 167 9.30 11.21 -4.02
C VAL A 167 10.62 10.44 -4.00
N SER A 168 11.01 9.81 -5.09
CA SER A 168 12.30 9.13 -5.18
C SER A 168 13.48 10.10 -5.18
N GLU A 169 13.41 11.20 -5.92
CA GLU A 169 14.47 12.21 -5.95
C GLU A 169 14.66 12.84 -4.57
N VAL A 170 13.58 13.27 -3.92
CA VAL A 170 13.69 13.93 -2.60
C VAL A 170 14.14 12.98 -1.51
N THR A 171 13.99 11.66 -1.72
CA THR A 171 14.45 10.64 -0.77
C THR A 171 15.82 10.09 -1.16
N GLU A 172 16.55 10.75 -2.07
CA GLU A 172 17.87 10.36 -2.55
C GLU A 172 17.89 8.89 -3.03
N HIS A 173 16.81 8.45 -3.68
CA HIS A 173 16.64 7.08 -4.16
C HIS A 173 16.84 6.00 -3.08
N MET A 174 16.52 6.31 -1.81
CA MET A 174 16.63 5.34 -0.72
C MET A 174 15.49 4.30 -0.72
N LEU A 175 14.37 4.61 -1.39
CA LEU A 175 13.15 3.79 -1.37
C LEU A 175 13.31 2.34 -1.88
N PRO A 176 14.06 2.06 -2.95
CA PRO A 176 14.31 0.68 -3.41
C PRO A 176 14.97 -0.24 -2.37
N PHE A 177 15.66 0.32 -1.38
CA PHE A 177 16.32 -0.45 -0.32
C PHE A 177 15.39 -0.83 0.83
N PHE A 178 14.17 -0.28 0.87
CA PHE A 178 13.20 -0.65 1.90
C PHE A 178 12.50 -1.97 1.54
N PRO A 179 12.46 -2.95 2.48
CA PRO A 179 11.71 -4.18 2.26
C PRO A 179 10.24 -3.89 1.96
N GLY A 180 9.72 -4.40 0.84
CA GLY A 180 8.33 -4.23 0.42
C GLY A 180 7.96 -2.82 -0.09
N ALA A 181 8.93 -1.92 -0.28
CA ALA A 181 8.69 -0.60 -0.88
C ALA A 181 8.68 -0.63 -2.40
N THR A 182 9.38 -1.61 -3.00
CA THR A 182 9.44 -1.84 -4.45
C THR A 182 9.29 -3.33 -4.77
N ILE A 183 8.73 -3.62 -5.94
CA ILE A 183 8.55 -4.97 -6.49
C ILE A 183 9.23 -4.99 -7.85
N SER A 184 10.27 -5.81 -8.00
CA SER A 184 10.98 -5.97 -9.27
C SER A 184 10.01 -6.43 -10.37
N THR A 185 10.09 -5.80 -11.53
CA THR A 185 9.29 -6.18 -12.70
C THR A 185 10.10 -7.08 -13.62
N SER A 186 9.50 -8.15 -14.12
CA SER A 186 10.17 -9.15 -14.97
C SER A 186 10.50 -8.66 -16.39
N ASP A 187 10.08 -7.46 -16.75
CA ASP A 187 10.18 -6.90 -18.10
C ASP A 187 10.89 -5.54 -18.00
N PRO A 188 12.24 -5.48 -18.14
CA PRO A 188 12.92 -4.23 -18.39
C PRO A 188 12.52 -3.81 -19.80
N SER A 189 11.46 -3.00 -19.89
CA SER A 189 10.94 -2.56 -21.18
C SER A 189 12.06 -1.91 -21.98
N THR A 190 12.33 -2.42 -23.19
CA THR A 190 13.25 -1.82 -24.17
C THR A 190 12.84 -0.40 -24.57
N HIS A 191 11.65 0.05 -24.17
CA HIS A 191 11.18 1.41 -24.23
C HIS A 191 11.24 2.08 -22.86
N SER A 192 12.04 3.14 -22.72
CA SER A 192 12.18 3.94 -21.48
C SER A 192 10.86 4.51 -20.94
N ASN A 193 9.81 4.51 -21.75
CA ASN A 193 8.49 5.04 -21.42
C ASN A 193 7.53 4.00 -20.83
N ASP A 194 7.96 2.75 -20.61
CA ASP A 194 7.13 1.64 -20.12
C ASP A 194 7.54 1.10 -18.73
N THR A 195 8.50 1.74 -18.07
CA THR A 195 8.92 1.40 -16.69
C THR A 195 7.80 1.65 -15.69
N TYR A 196 7.38 0.60 -14.98
CA TYR A 196 6.33 0.68 -13.96
C TYR A 196 6.98 1.18 -12.67
N GLY A 197 7.03 2.49 -12.44
CA GLY A 197 7.62 3.08 -11.23
C GLY A 197 9.07 3.53 -11.42
N LEU A 198 9.91 3.28 -10.41
CA LEU A 198 11.37 3.49 -10.52
C LEU A 198 11.93 2.48 -11.52
N GLN A 199 13.07 2.78 -12.18
CA GLN A 199 13.66 1.91 -13.22
C GLN A 199 13.54 0.42 -12.84
N ASP A 200 12.74 -0.32 -13.62
CA ASP A 200 12.46 -1.77 -13.49
C ASP A 200 11.81 -2.24 -12.15
N ALA A 201 11.15 -1.34 -11.42
CA ALA A 201 10.52 -1.66 -10.14
C ALA A 201 9.23 -0.89 -9.83
N MET A 202 8.17 -1.64 -9.53
CA MET A 202 6.87 -1.14 -9.11
C MET A 202 6.85 -0.70 -7.65
N MET A 203 6.27 0.46 -7.35
CA MET A 203 5.94 0.87 -5.98
C MET A 203 4.49 0.49 -5.64
N PRO A 204 4.22 -0.51 -4.76
CA PRO A 204 2.85 -0.95 -4.44
C PRO A 204 2.00 0.13 -3.72
N HIS A 205 2.63 1.21 -3.26
CA HIS A 205 1.99 2.35 -2.61
C HIS A 205 1.29 3.31 -3.59
N PHE A 206 1.78 3.34 -4.83
CA PHE A 206 1.33 4.20 -5.94
C PHE A 206 1.10 3.33 -7.18
N LEU A 207 -0.11 2.79 -7.29
CA LEU A 207 -0.57 1.97 -8.39
C LEU A 207 -0.91 2.83 -9.61
N LEU A 208 -0.46 2.40 -10.78
CA LEU A 208 -0.66 3.05 -12.07
C LEU A 208 -1.80 2.34 -12.82
N PRO A 209 -3.06 2.80 -12.73
CA PRO A 209 -4.22 2.04 -13.18
C PRO A 209 -4.17 1.62 -14.66
N VAL A 210 -3.75 2.51 -15.56
CA VAL A 210 -3.71 2.23 -17.00
C VAL A 210 -2.61 1.22 -17.31
N ARG A 211 -1.40 1.43 -16.77
CA ARG A 211 -0.27 0.49 -16.89
C ARG A 211 -0.60 -0.89 -16.33
N MET A 212 -1.22 -0.99 -15.16
CA MET A 212 -1.64 -2.28 -14.58
C MET A 212 -2.58 -3.02 -15.52
N THR A 213 -3.61 -2.32 -15.98
CA THR A 213 -4.64 -2.92 -16.83
C THR A 213 -4.07 -3.31 -18.19
N SER A 214 -3.17 -2.50 -18.75
CA SER A 214 -2.44 -2.82 -19.99
C SER A 214 -1.62 -4.11 -19.85
N ARG A 215 -0.81 -4.19 -18.79
CA ARG A 215 0.03 -5.37 -18.49
C ARG A 215 -0.81 -6.63 -18.29
N LEU A 216 -1.95 -6.53 -17.60
CA LEU A 216 -2.90 -7.64 -17.45
C LEU A 216 -3.53 -8.02 -18.79
N ALA A 217 -3.98 -7.05 -19.59
CA ALA A 217 -4.55 -7.29 -20.93
C ALA A 217 -3.52 -7.90 -21.90
N GLY A 218 -2.23 -7.64 -21.72
CA GLY A 218 -1.16 -8.32 -22.45
C GLY A 218 -1.21 -9.84 -22.28
N THR A 219 -1.72 -10.36 -21.15
CA THR A 219 -1.96 -11.80 -20.98
C THR A 219 -3.02 -12.29 -21.97
N ALA A 220 -4.16 -11.58 -22.06
CA ALA A 220 -5.25 -11.91 -22.97
C ALA A 220 -4.80 -11.86 -24.44
N TRP A 221 -4.10 -10.80 -24.85
CA TRP A 221 -3.62 -10.66 -26.22
C TRP A 221 -2.65 -11.75 -26.62
N ARG A 222 -1.68 -12.08 -25.77
CA ARG A 222 -0.75 -13.19 -26.05
C ARG A 222 -1.49 -14.53 -26.21
N LEU A 223 -2.52 -14.77 -25.39
CA LEU A 223 -3.36 -15.97 -25.53
C LEU A 223 -4.11 -15.97 -26.89
N ARG A 224 -4.68 -14.84 -27.31
CA ARG A 224 -5.34 -14.69 -28.63
C ARG A 224 -4.37 -14.84 -29.79
N ASP A 225 -3.16 -14.30 -29.68
CA ASP A 225 -2.13 -14.39 -30.72
C ASP A 225 -1.68 -15.84 -30.92
N ILE A 226 -1.47 -16.59 -29.83
CA ILE A 226 -1.15 -18.03 -29.90
C ILE A 226 -2.32 -18.82 -30.50
N GLN A 227 -3.57 -18.44 -30.19
CA GLN A 227 -4.77 -19.03 -30.81
C GLN A 227 -4.78 -18.80 -32.32
N ALA A 228 -4.54 -17.57 -32.77
CA ALA A 228 -4.59 -17.16 -34.18
C ALA A 228 -3.43 -17.73 -35.01
N ALA A 229 -2.21 -17.72 -34.47
CA ALA A 229 -1.03 -18.29 -35.12
C ALA A 229 -1.05 -19.83 -35.17
N THR A 230 -1.97 -20.47 -34.45
CA THR A 230 -1.99 -21.91 -34.10
C THR A 230 -0.78 -22.32 -33.25
N TRP A 231 -1.03 -23.13 -32.21
CA TRP A 231 0.00 -23.55 -31.25
C TRP A 231 1.28 -24.00 -31.95
N ASP A 232 1.21 -24.82 -33.00
CA ASP A 232 2.39 -25.41 -33.62
C ASP A 232 3.25 -24.44 -34.46
N ALA A 233 2.67 -23.33 -34.96
CA ALA A 233 3.38 -22.37 -35.80
C ALA A 233 3.78 -21.08 -35.07
N CYS A 234 3.46 -20.95 -33.77
CA CYS A 234 3.92 -19.82 -32.96
C CYS A 234 5.43 -19.91 -32.70
N SER A 235 6.21 -19.00 -33.29
CA SER A 235 7.67 -18.91 -33.11
C SER A 235 8.08 -18.34 -31.75
N SER A 236 7.14 -17.71 -31.02
CA SER A 236 7.33 -17.09 -29.72
C SER A 236 6.54 -17.83 -28.63
N LYS A 237 6.63 -19.17 -28.59
CA LYS A 237 6.06 -19.94 -27.48
C LYS A 237 6.76 -19.57 -26.19
N PRO A 238 6.03 -19.22 -25.12
CA PRO A 238 6.65 -19.08 -23.82
C PRO A 238 7.07 -20.48 -23.32
N ASP A 239 8.22 -20.56 -22.65
CA ASP A 239 8.68 -21.81 -22.01
C ASP A 239 7.69 -22.27 -20.94
N ARG A 240 6.98 -21.35 -20.29
CA ARG A 240 5.88 -21.64 -19.37
C ARG A 240 4.71 -20.71 -19.63
N LEU A 241 3.50 -21.25 -19.65
CA LEU A 241 2.29 -20.42 -19.85
C LEU A 241 2.10 -19.37 -18.76
N ILE A 242 2.59 -19.61 -17.54
CA ILE A 242 2.58 -18.62 -16.46
C ILE A 242 3.38 -17.36 -16.79
N ASP A 243 4.36 -17.43 -17.69
CA ASP A 243 5.17 -16.28 -18.11
C ASP A 243 4.39 -15.31 -19.01
N LEU A 244 3.20 -15.71 -19.46
CA LEU A 244 2.24 -14.81 -20.10
C LEU A 244 1.60 -13.85 -19.09
N SER A 245 1.62 -14.18 -17.79
CA SER A 245 0.99 -13.43 -16.71
C SER A 245 2.01 -12.57 -15.95
N PRO A 246 1.74 -11.28 -15.69
CA PRO A 246 2.65 -10.38 -14.96
C PRO A 246 2.76 -10.77 -13.48
N ALA A 247 3.83 -11.48 -13.11
CA ALA A 247 4.03 -12.03 -11.76
C ALA A 247 4.03 -10.97 -10.65
N GLU A 248 4.51 -9.77 -10.96
CA GLU A 248 4.61 -8.65 -10.03
C GLU A 248 3.24 -8.23 -9.45
N PHE A 249 2.12 -8.51 -10.13
CA PHE A 249 0.78 -8.15 -9.62
C PHE A 249 0.17 -9.19 -8.69
N PHE A 250 0.80 -10.34 -8.52
CA PHE A 250 0.27 -11.44 -7.71
C PHE A 250 1.11 -11.74 -6.48
N VAL A 251 2.16 -10.93 -6.23
CA VAL A 251 2.90 -10.93 -4.97
C VAL A 251 2.00 -10.49 -3.81
N ASP A 252 2.39 -10.86 -2.59
CA ASP A 252 1.57 -10.68 -1.39
C ASP A 252 1.08 -9.24 -1.17
N ASP A 253 1.92 -8.24 -1.40
CA ASP A 253 1.55 -6.84 -1.19
C ASP A 253 0.48 -6.34 -2.16
N VAL A 254 0.60 -6.64 -3.46
CA VAL A 254 -0.42 -6.26 -4.45
C VAL A 254 -1.69 -7.06 -4.21
N ARG A 255 -1.55 -8.37 -3.95
CA ARG A 255 -2.68 -9.26 -3.63
C ARG A 255 -3.47 -8.74 -2.42
N ARG A 256 -2.80 -8.27 -1.36
CA ARG A 256 -3.43 -7.66 -0.19
C ARG A 256 -4.15 -6.35 -0.51
N ARG A 257 -3.60 -5.52 -1.39
CA ARG A 257 -4.23 -4.24 -1.77
C ARG A 257 -5.42 -4.46 -2.71
N MET A 258 -5.37 -5.47 -3.58
CA MET A 258 -6.37 -5.73 -4.62
C MET A 258 -7.48 -6.69 -4.18
N SER A 259 -7.15 -7.72 -3.40
CA SER A 259 -8.10 -8.76 -3.01
C SER A 259 -8.80 -8.42 -1.71
N ALA A 260 -10.10 -8.21 -1.80
CA ALA A 260 -11.02 -8.22 -0.66
C ALA A 260 -10.76 -9.42 0.28
N LEU A 261 -10.55 -10.62 -0.27
CA LEU A 261 -10.35 -11.84 0.53
C LEU A 261 -8.98 -11.87 1.22
N ALA A 262 -7.88 -11.58 0.51
CA ALA A 262 -6.53 -11.57 1.08
C ALA A 262 -6.28 -10.39 2.03
N ALA A 263 -7.13 -9.36 1.92
CA ALA A 263 -7.20 -8.22 2.82
C ALA A 263 -8.23 -8.39 3.93
N GLY A 264 -9.03 -9.46 3.93
CA GLY A 264 -10.09 -9.71 4.91
C GLY A 264 -11.27 -8.77 4.91
N ARG A 265 -11.44 -8.10 3.78
CA ARG A 265 -12.35 -7.01 3.52
C ARG A 265 -13.31 -7.47 2.43
N GLU A 266 -14.21 -8.42 2.69
CA GLU A 266 -15.24 -8.81 1.72
C GLU A 266 -15.87 -7.54 1.10
N GLY A 267 -15.64 -7.35 -0.21
CA GLY A 267 -16.13 -6.19 -0.98
C GLY A 267 -15.57 -4.80 -0.60
N LYS A 268 -14.58 -4.67 0.30
CA LYS A 268 -14.15 -3.37 0.86
C LYS A 268 -12.70 -2.96 0.58
N ALA A 269 -11.88 -3.77 -0.10
CA ALA A 269 -10.58 -3.28 -0.58
C ALA A 269 -10.80 -2.14 -1.59
N GLN A 270 -10.16 -1.00 -1.38
CA GLN A 270 -10.31 0.20 -2.24
C GLN A 270 -8.92 0.85 -2.46
N PRO A 271 -7.96 0.14 -3.11
CA PRO A 271 -6.58 0.58 -3.28
C PRO A 271 -6.45 1.96 -3.92
N PHE A 272 -7.30 2.34 -4.87
CA PHE A 272 -7.23 3.66 -5.51
C PHE A 272 -7.81 4.76 -4.62
N ARG A 273 -8.88 4.47 -3.87
CA ARG A 273 -9.35 5.39 -2.81
C ARG A 273 -8.32 5.55 -1.68
N GLU A 274 -7.67 4.48 -1.27
CA GLU A 274 -6.61 4.52 -0.26
C GLU A 274 -5.39 5.29 -0.76
N GLN A 275 -5.06 5.15 -2.05
CA GLN A 275 -4.04 5.96 -2.72
C GLN A 275 -4.44 7.43 -2.74
N LEU A 276 -5.70 7.76 -3.03
CA LEU A 276 -6.20 9.13 -2.96
C LEU A 276 -6.00 9.73 -1.55
N TRP A 277 -6.24 8.97 -0.48
CA TRP A 277 -5.98 9.41 0.89
C TRP A 277 -4.50 9.67 1.15
N ARG A 278 -3.60 8.80 0.66
CA ARG A 278 -2.16 9.04 0.72
C ARG A 278 -1.76 10.30 -0.03
N LEU A 279 -2.33 10.55 -1.22
CA LEU A 279 -2.05 11.75 -2.02
C LEU A 279 -2.53 13.03 -1.34
N HIS A 280 -3.76 13.04 -0.81
CA HIS A 280 -4.25 14.19 -0.02
C HIS A 280 -3.39 14.44 1.22
N ASP A 281 -2.92 13.37 1.87
CA ASP A 281 -2.03 13.51 3.01
C ASP A 281 -0.67 14.07 2.62
N LEU A 282 -0.11 13.67 1.48
CA LEU A 282 1.13 14.23 0.93
C LEU A 282 0.97 15.67 0.45
N ALA A 283 -0.21 16.08 -0.02
CA ALA A 283 -0.47 17.40 -0.60
C ALA A 283 -0.47 18.55 0.42
N VAL A 284 -0.38 18.28 1.73
CA VAL A 284 -0.51 19.30 2.78
C VAL A 284 0.73 19.42 3.67
N LYS A 285 0.85 20.54 4.39
CA LYS A 285 1.93 20.75 5.36
C LYS A 285 1.83 19.74 6.52
N HIS A 286 2.97 19.23 6.97
CA HIS A 286 3.03 18.14 7.96
C HIS A 286 2.29 16.89 7.46
N GLY A 287 2.42 16.64 6.15
CA GLY A 287 1.87 15.51 5.42
C GLY A 287 2.80 14.32 5.32
N GLY A 288 2.36 13.28 4.60
CA GLY A 288 3.15 12.08 4.32
C GLY A 288 3.16 11.03 5.42
N THR A 289 2.47 11.27 6.54
CA THR A 289 2.33 10.31 7.64
C THR A 289 1.70 8.99 7.17
N LEU A 290 0.63 9.04 6.36
CA LEU A 290 -0.04 7.83 5.88
C LEU A 290 0.89 6.97 5.01
N TYR A 291 1.63 7.62 4.11
CA TYR A 291 2.58 6.95 3.23
C TYR A 291 3.75 6.32 4.02
N VAL A 292 4.29 7.03 4.99
CA VAL A 292 5.40 6.54 5.83
C VAL A 292 4.97 5.39 6.75
N LEU A 293 3.74 5.43 7.28
CA LEU A 293 3.20 4.31 8.06
C LEU A 293 3.04 3.05 7.19
N ASP A 294 2.54 3.19 5.97
CA ASP A 294 2.47 2.07 5.01
C ASP A 294 3.87 1.49 4.72
N LEU A 295 4.89 2.35 4.54
CA LEU A 295 6.28 1.90 4.34
C LEU A 295 6.80 1.12 5.54
N LEU A 296 6.61 1.66 6.76
CA LEU A 296 7.04 1.00 7.99
C LEU A 296 6.38 -0.38 8.13
N PHE A 297 5.06 -0.45 7.91
CA PHE A 297 4.31 -1.70 8.06
C PHE A 297 4.63 -2.73 7.00
N ASN A 298 4.87 -2.33 5.75
CA ASN A 298 5.35 -3.26 4.73
C ASN A 298 6.73 -3.80 5.11
N ALA A 299 7.66 -2.94 5.57
CA ALA A 299 8.98 -3.39 5.98
C ALA A 299 8.94 -4.39 7.14
N MET A 300 8.06 -4.16 8.12
CA MET A 300 7.83 -5.11 9.24
C MET A 300 7.26 -6.46 8.77
N ARG A 301 6.37 -6.45 7.77
CA ARG A 301 5.74 -7.67 7.22
C ARG A 301 6.68 -8.50 6.36
N SER A 302 7.64 -7.89 5.67
CA SER A 302 8.59 -8.60 4.79
C SER A 302 9.58 -9.53 5.53
N GLY A 303 9.34 -9.86 6.80
CA GLY A 303 10.07 -10.89 7.55
C GLY A 303 11.50 -10.51 7.96
N SER A 304 12.15 -9.56 7.29
CA SER A 304 13.51 -9.11 7.62
C SER A 304 13.61 -8.31 8.93
N ALA A 305 12.45 -7.90 9.47
CA ALA A 305 12.29 -6.87 10.50
C ALA A 305 11.66 -7.38 11.80
N MET A 306 11.25 -8.65 11.87
CA MET A 306 10.65 -9.24 13.08
C MET A 306 11.76 -9.73 14.02
N PRO A 307 11.85 -9.21 15.26
CA PRO A 307 12.90 -9.63 16.19
C PRO A 307 12.67 -11.08 16.63
N THR A 308 13.47 -12.01 16.12
CA THR A 308 13.53 -13.40 16.62
C THR A 308 14.66 -13.60 17.65
N HIS A 309 15.35 -12.50 18.01
CA HIS A 309 16.58 -12.47 18.80
C HIS A 309 16.31 -12.08 20.28
N PRO A 310 17.16 -12.46 21.24
CA PRO A 310 17.10 -12.01 22.64
C PRO A 310 17.02 -10.50 22.86
N ASP A 311 17.42 -9.68 21.88
CA ASP A 311 17.32 -8.21 21.91
C ASP A 311 15.94 -7.68 21.46
N ALA A 312 14.95 -8.56 21.29
CA ALA A 312 13.60 -8.20 20.87
C ALA A 312 13.04 -6.97 21.59
N PRO A 313 13.08 -6.84 22.93
CA PRO A 313 12.50 -5.69 23.62
C PRO A 313 13.11 -4.33 23.21
N VAL A 314 14.40 -4.29 22.86
CA VAL A 314 15.08 -3.06 22.43
C VAL A 314 14.58 -2.65 21.05
N HIS A 315 14.42 -3.61 20.14
CA HIS A 315 13.90 -3.37 18.80
C HIS A 315 12.41 -3.03 18.80
N GLU A 316 11.61 -3.66 19.66
CA GLU A 316 10.19 -3.32 19.86
C GLU A 316 10.02 -1.85 20.24
N GLU A 317 10.77 -1.38 21.24
CA GLU A 317 10.72 0.02 21.69
C GLU A 317 11.24 0.98 20.62
N LEU A 318 12.24 0.58 19.83
CA LEU A 318 12.74 1.36 18.71
C LEU A 318 11.65 1.58 17.64
N TYR A 319 10.94 0.53 17.25
CA TYR A 319 9.83 0.64 16.30
C TYR A 319 8.66 1.44 16.86
N ALA A 320 8.29 1.24 18.13
CA ALA A 320 7.25 2.03 18.78
C ALA A 320 7.62 3.52 18.84
N LYS A 321 8.87 3.86 19.18
CA LYS A 321 9.36 5.25 19.14
C LYS A 321 9.33 5.83 17.73
N THR A 322 9.72 5.05 16.73
CA THR A 322 9.69 5.45 15.32
C THR A 322 8.26 5.76 14.87
N PHE A 323 7.32 4.86 15.20
CA PHE A 323 5.90 5.07 14.96
C PHE A 323 5.43 6.39 15.59
N ARG A 324 5.67 6.59 16.90
CA ARG A 324 5.29 7.81 17.63
C ARG A 324 5.91 9.07 17.04
N ALA A 325 7.15 9.00 16.53
CA ALA A 325 7.80 10.11 15.86
C ALA A 325 7.13 10.45 14.53
N VAL A 326 6.80 9.45 13.72
CA VAL A 326 6.08 9.62 12.44
C VAL A 326 4.71 10.26 12.67
N ILE A 327 3.99 9.83 13.71
CA ILE A 327 2.65 10.37 13.99
C ILE A 327 2.65 11.66 14.82
N SER A 328 3.81 12.20 15.21
CA SER A 328 3.91 13.32 16.16
C SER A 328 3.07 14.56 15.82
N ASN A 329 2.80 14.81 14.53
CA ASN A 329 2.00 15.93 14.06
C ASN A 329 0.50 15.61 13.87
N TRP A 330 0.00 14.43 14.28
CA TRP A 330 -1.38 13.99 14.04
C TRP A 330 -2.43 15.00 14.52
N ARG A 331 -2.16 15.73 15.63
CA ARG A 331 -3.09 16.75 16.16
C ARG A 331 -3.36 17.90 15.20
N LYS A 332 -2.41 18.23 14.33
CA LYS A 332 -2.61 19.26 13.29
C LYS A 332 -3.50 18.78 12.15
N ARG A 333 -3.77 17.47 12.11
CA ARG A 333 -4.41 16.76 11.00
C ARG A 333 -5.69 16.04 11.42
N CYS A 334 -6.02 16.00 12.71
CA CYS A 334 -7.14 15.21 13.23
C CYS A 334 -8.51 15.63 12.67
N ASP A 335 -8.67 16.86 12.20
CA ASP A 335 -9.92 17.33 11.57
C ASP A 335 -9.97 17.07 10.05
N SER A 336 -8.91 16.54 9.43
CA SER A 336 -8.89 16.23 8.00
C SER A 336 -9.60 14.91 7.71
N LEU A 337 -10.61 14.94 6.84
CA LEU A 337 -11.33 13.76 6.36
C LEU A 337 -10.36 12.73 5.75
N ALA A 338 -9.47 13.17 4.86
CA ALA A 338 -8.52 12.28 4.18
C ALA A 338 -7.57 11.60 5.17
N PHE A 339 -7.10 12.33 6.19
CA PHE A 339 -6.24 11.75 7.23
C PHE A 339 -6.99 10.72 8.08
N GLN A 340 -8.20 11.04 8.53
CA GLN A 340 -9.04 10.09 9.28
C GLN A 340 -9.36 8.85 8.43
N ALA A 341 -9.75 9.03 7.16
CA ALA A 341 -10.11 7.93 6.27
C ALA A 341 -8.92 7.03 5.95
N GLY A 342 -7.74 7.63 5.72
CA GLY A 342 -6.49 6.92 5.54
C GLY A 342 -6.08 6.12 6.78
N LEU A 343 -6.18 6.71 7.97
CA LEU A 343 -5.88 6.01 9.23
C LEU A 343 -6.82 4.81 9.45
N VAL A 344 -8.11 4.94 9.15
CA VAL A 344 -9.05 3.81 9.22
C VAL A 344 -8.71 2.73 8.20
N ALA A 345 -8.30 3.10 6.99
CA ALA A 345 -7.83 2.14 6.00
C ALA A 345 -6.60 1.35 6.48
N ILE A 346 -5.62 2.06 7.05
CA ILE A 346 -4.43 1.45 7.66
C ILE A 346 -4.81 0.56 8.85
N LEU A 347 -5.70 1.01 9.74
CA LEU A 347 -6.18 0.22 10.87
C LEU A 347 -6.75 -1.13 10.42
N ARG A 348 -7.61 -1.13 9.39
CA ARG A 348 -8.18 -2.37 8.83
C ARG A 348 -7.10 -3.31 8.32
N ASP A 349 -6.07 -2.75 7.67
CA ASP A 349 -4.95 -3.51 7.14
C ASP A 349 -4.02 -4.06 8.24
N VAL A 350 -3.87 -3.33 9.34
CA VAL A 350 -3.06 -3.69 10.52
C VAL A 350 -3.73 -4.77 11.37
N LEU A 351 -5.03 -4.62 11.63
CA LEU A 351 -5.81 -5.55 12.45
C LEU A 351 -6.16 -6.86 11.74
N TRP A 352 -5.85 -6.97 10.45
CA TRP A 352 -6.17 -8.17 9.70
C TRP A 352 -5.28 -9.36 10.11
N SER A 353 -5.93 -10.52 10.14
CA SER A 353 -5.34 -11.82 10.37
C SER A 353 -5.69 -12.74 9.20
N ASP A 354 -4.69 -13.38 8.58
CA ASP A 354 -4.94 -14.29 7.47
C ASP A 354 -5.79 -15.49 7.94
N THR A 355 -6.88 -15.77 7.23
CA THR A 355 -7.76 -16.93 7.49
C THR A 355 -7.59 -18.03 6.44
N LEU A 356 -6.59 -17.92 5.54
CA LEU A 356 -6.27 -18.97 4.60
C LEU A 356 -5.59 -20.16 5.32
N GLY A 357 -6.40 -21.04 5.93
CA GLY A 357 -5.94 -22.33 6.46
C GLY A 357 -6.63 -22.77 7.75
N THR A 358 -6.18 -23.91 8.28
CA THR A 358 -6.59 -24.49 9.58
C THR A 358 -5.86 -23.90 10.79
N VAL A 359 -5.00 -22.89 10.56
CA VAL A 359 -4.21 -22.22 11.60
C VAL A 359 -5.02 -21.07 12.18
N PRO A 360 -5.01 -20.86 13.51
CA PRO A 360 -5.69 -19.71 14.11
C PRO A 360 -5.18 -18.40 13.50
N PRO A 361 -6.08 -17.42 13.26
CA PRO A 361 -5.71 -16.14 12.67
C PRO A 361 -4.62 -15.46 13.51
N LEU A 362 -3.42 -15.30 12.95
CA LEU A 362 -2.33 -14.56 13.58
C LEU A 362 -2.31 -13.11 13.07
N PRO A 363 -2.11 -12.11 13.95
CA PRO A 363 -1.90 -10.73 13.51
C PRO A 363 -0.68 -10.63 12.60
N ARG A 364 -0.82 -9.91 11.47
CA ARG A 364 0.28 -9.71 10.50
C ARG A 364 1.34 -8.71 10.94
N LEU A 365 1.06 -7.96 12.00
CA LEU A 365 2.00 -7.04 12.64
C LEU A 365 2.15 -7.38 14.12
N PRO A 366 3.29 -7.06 14.73
CA PRO A 366 3.46 -7.22 16.17
C PRO A 366 2.41 -6.48 16.99
N LEU A 367 2.02 -7.08 18.12
CA LEU A 367 1.01 -6.50 19.01
C LEU A 367 1.37 -5.10 19.49
N TYR A 368 2.64 -4.82 19.81
CA TYR A 368 3.06 -3.48 20.24
C TYR A 368 2.78 -2.39 19.19
N ILE A 369 2.84 -2.70 17.88
CA ILE A 369 2.44 -1.77 16.82
C ILE A 369 0.92 -1.64 16.72
N ILE A 370 0.21 -2.75 16.89
CA ILE A 370 -1.26 -2.74 16.91
C ILE A 370 -1.76 -1.84 18.06
N GLU A 371 -1.15 -1.94 19.23
CA GLU A 371 -1.45 -1.12 20.40
C GLU A 371 -1.24 0.37 20.12
N GLU A 372 -0.11 0.75 19.51
CA GLU A 372 0.15 2.13 19.09
C GLU A 372 -0.89 2.64 18.08
N MET A 373 -1.31 1.80 17.12
CA MET A 373 -2.36 2.14 16.15
C MET A 373 -3.72 2.32 16.81
N LEU A 374 -4.12 1.43 17.73
CA LEU A 374 -5.37 1.56 18.48
C LEU A 374 -5.39 2.85 19.30
N GLN A 375 -4.27 3.18 19.94
CA GLN A 375 -4.14 4.41 20.72
C GLN A 375 -4.21 5.66 19.83
N LEU A 376 -3.55 5.67 18.67
CA LEU A 376 -3.63 6.76 17.70
C LEU A 376 -5.07 6.99 17.24
N ILE A 377 -5.76 5.94 16.79
CA ILE A 377 -7.14 6.04 16.30
C ILE A 377 -8.07 6.58 17.39
N THR A 378 -7.92 6.06 18.61
CA THR A 378 -8.68 6.52 19.78
C THR A 378 -8.44 8.02 20.01
N ASN A 379 -7.17 8.45 20.01
CA ASN A 379 -6.79 9.84 20.23
C ASN A 379 -7.30 10.77 19.14
N VAL A 380 -7.19 10.38 17.87
CA VAL A 380 -7.66 11.16 16.72
C VAL A 380 -9.16 11.40 16.85
N PHE A 381 -9.98 10.34 16.88
CA PHE A 381 -11.43 10.49 16.91
C PHE A 381 -11.97 11.11 18.21
N SER A 382 -11.28 10.93 19.36
CA SER A 382 -11.67 11.61 20.61
C SER A 382 -11.35 13.11 20.61
N THR A 383 -10.41 13.56 19.78
CA THR A 383 -9.96 14.96 19.73
C THR A 383 -10.60 15.74 18.57
N THR A 384 -10.97 15.05 17.49
CA THR A 384 -11.64 15.64 16.33
C THR A 384 -12.94 16.34 16.75
N LYS A 385 -13.15 17.57 16.29
CA LYS A 385 -14.37 18.34 16.63
C LYS A 385 -15.62 17.76 16.00
N HIS A 386 -15.49 17.27 14.77
CA HIS A 386 -16.57 16.71 13.96
C HIS A 386 -16.13 15.36 13.38
N PRO A 387 -16.05 14.30 14.20
CA PRO A 387 -15.65 12.99 13.71
C PRO A 387 -16.68 12.48 12.70
N HIS A 388 -16.20 11.99 11.56
CA HIS A 388 -17.09 11.47 10.53
C HIS A 388 -17.72 10.16 11.01
N ALA A 389 -19.03 10.18 11.26
CA ALA A 389 -19.75 9.04 11.84
C ALA A 389 -19.56 7.72 11.08
N HIS A 390 -19.44 7.78 9.74
CA HIS A 390 -19.17 6.58 8.94
C HIS A 390 -17.76 6.01 9.18
N LEU A 391 -16.74 6.85 9.31
CA LEU A 391 -15.36 6.42 9.61
C LEU A 391 -15.23 5.87 11.03
N VAL A 392 -15.92 6.48 11.98
CA VAL A 392 -16.00 5.97 13.36
C VAL A 392 -16.63 4.57 13.36
N ARG A 393 -17.73 4.37 12.63
CA ARG A 393 -18.36 3.05 12.48
C ARG A 393 -17.44 2.04 11.83
N GLU A 394 -16.76 2.41 10.74
CA GLU A 394 -15.80 1.53 10.08
C GLU A 394 -14.64 1.11 11.00
N ALA A 395 -14.14 2.04 11.84
CA ALA A 395 -13.12 1.72 12.84
C ALA A 395 -13.65 0.77 13.92
N ILE A 396 -14.85 1.02 14.44
CA ILE A 396 -15.51 0.15 15.43
C ILE A 396 -15.73 -1.25 14.88
N ASP A 397 -16.20 -1.37 13.63
CA ASP A 397 -16.43 -2.66 12.97
C ASP A 397 -15.11 -3.45 12.86
N ALA A 398 -14.03 -2.80 12.42
CA ALA A 398 -12.72 -3.43 12.30
C ALA A 398 -12.18 -3.92 13.65
N VAL A 399 -12.29 -3.09 14.69
CA VAL A 399 -11.83 -3.43 16.05
C VAL A 399 -12.69 -4.53 16.67
N THR A 400 -14.00 -4.52 16.42
CA THR A 400 -14.91 -5.56 16.91
C THR A 400 -14.60 -6.91 16.27
N GLN A 401 -14.33 -6.94 14.96
CA GLN A 401 -13.89 -8.15 14.27
C GLN A 401 -12.55 -8.65 14.80
N PHE A 402 -11.58 -7.76 15.02
CA PHE A 402 -10.31 -8.15 15.63
C PHE A 402 -10.52 -8.76 17.02
N SER A 403 -11.38 -8.15 17.86
CA SER A 403 -11.63 -8.62 19.23
C SER A 403 -12.26 -10.01 19.34
N SER A 404 -12.83 -10.56 18.25
CA SER A 404 -13.39 -11.90 18.23
C SER A 404 -12.33 -13.00 17.99
N ILE A 405 -11.10 -12.62 17.65
CA ILE A 405 -9.98 -13.54 17.48
C ILE A 405 -9.56 -14.11 18.85
N ALA A 406 -9.53 -15.44 18.95
CA ALA A 406 -9.07 -16.12 20.16
C ALA A 406 -7.57 -15.86 20.39
N GLY A 407 -7.19 -15.62 21.65
CA GLY A 407 -5.77 -15.52 22.05
C GLY A 407 -5.18 -14.11 22.05
N ILE A 408 -5.97 -13.04 21.84
CA ILE A 408 -5.47 -11.67 22.00
C ILE A 408 -5.10 -11.40 23.48
N PRO A 409 -3.88 -10.90 23.76
CA PRO A 409 -3.47 -10.60 25.13
C PRO A 409 -4.32 -9.54 25.84
N LYS A 410 -4.40 -9.67 27.17
CA LYS A 410 -5.18 -8.74 28.02
C LYS A 410 -4.83 -7.25 27.83
N PRO A 411 -3.55 -6.84 27.75
CA PRO A 411 -3.20 -5.42 27.56
C PRO A 411 -3.80 -4.85 26.26
N THR A 412 -3.67 -5.57 25.15
CA THR A 412 -4.26 -5.19 23.86
C THR A 412 -5.79 -5.14 23.94
N MET A 413 -6.41 -6.11 24.63
CA MET A 413 -7.87 -6.11 24.85
C MET A 413 -8.38 -4.92 25.66
N ILE A 414 -7.59 -4.38 26.59
CA ILE A 414 -7.94 -3.17 27.34
C ILE A 414 -8.03 -1.98 26.38
N LEU A 415 -7.05 -1.82 25.47
CA LEU A 415 -7.07 -0.75 24.45
C LEU A 415 -8.23 -0.90 23.47
N VAL A 416 -8.54 -2.13 23.05
CA VAL A 416 -9.73 -2.44 22.25
C VAL A 416 -11.00 -1.98 22.97
N GLN A 417 -11.17 -2.33 24.25
CA GLN A 417 -12.32 -1.92 25.03
C GLN A 417 -12.38 -0.40 25.22
N GLU A 418 -11.26 0.25 25.50
CA GLU A 418 -11.16 1.69 25.64
C GLU A 418 -11.61 2.41 24.35
N LEU A 419 -11.11 1.96 23.19
CA LEU A 419 -11.52 2.49 21.89
C LEU A 419 -13.03 2.33 21.70
N LEU A 420 -13.56 1.12 21.92
CA LEU A 420 -14.98 0.85 21.75
C LEU A 420 -15.86 1.69 22.70
N VAL A 421 -15.43 1.91 23.94
CA VAL A 421 -16.16 2.74 24.92
C VAL A 421 -16.12 4.21 24.52
N ARG A 422 -14.97 4.73 24.09
CA ARG A 422 -14.81 6.14 23.72
C ARG A 422 -15.48 6.50 22.40
N LEU A 423 -15.50 5.57 21.44
CA LEU A 423 -16.00 5.83 20.10
C LEU A 423 -17.44 5.40 19.87
N ARG A 424 -18.01 4.53 20.73
CA ARG A 424 -19.46 4.23 20.65
C ARG A 424 -20.24 5.53 20.84
N PRO A 425 -21.20 5.84 19.96
CA PRO A 425 -22.10 6.94 20.20
C PRO A 425 -22.77 6.72 21.57
N PRO A 426 -23.05 7.78 22.35
CA PRO A 426 -23.96 7.64 23.47
C PRO A 426 -25.23 7.02 22.91
N MET A 427 -25.58 5.82 23.38
CA MET A 427 -26.87 5.24 23.07
C MET A 427 -27.91 6.31 23.35
N LEU A 428 -28.80 6.57 22.39
CA LEU A 428 -29.93 7.47 22.56
C LEU A 428 -30.77 6.99 23.74
N VAL A 429 -30.38 7.39 24.95
CA VAL A 429 -31.20 7.29 26.15
C VAL A 429 -32.20 8.44 26.03
N GLY A 430 -33.38 8.10 25.51
CA GLY A 430 -34.62 8.86 25.73
C GLY A 430 -34.69 10.24 25.10
N ARG A 431 -34.96 10.32 23.80
CA ARG A 431 -35.96 11.29 23.33
C ARG A 431 -37.20 10.51 22.94
N ARG A 432 -38.17 10.50 23.86
CA ARG A 432 -39.56 10.22 23.51
C ARG A 432 -39.90 11.08 22.30
N ILE A 433 -40.42 10.41 21.29
CA ILE A 433 -41.34 11.01 20.34
C ILE A 433 -42.39 11.75 21.18
N ILE A 434 -42.35 13.08 21.15
CA ILE A 434 -43.53 13.88 21.43
C ILE A 434 -44.03 14.23 20.04
N GLU A 435 -45.10 13.54 19.67
CA GLU A 435 -46.00 13.96 18.60
C GLU A 435 -46.49 15.37 18.93
N GLU A 436 -46.31 16.29 17.98
CA GLU A 436 -47.28 17.32 17.60
C GLU A 436 -46.95 17.84 16.20
#